data_AF-D5U9N9-F1
#
_entry.id   AF-D5U9N9-F1
#
_cell.length_a   1.000
_cell.length_b   1.000
_cell.length_c   1.000
_cell.angle_alpha   90.00
_cell.angle_beta   90.00
_cell.angle_gamma   90.00
#
_symmetry.space_group_name_H-M   'P 1'
#
loop_
_entity.id
_entity.type
_entity.pdbx_description
1 polymer ?
#
loop_
_entity_poly.entity_id
_entity_poly.type
_entity_poly.pdbx_seq_one_letter_code
_entity_poly.pdbx_strand_id
1 'polypeptide(L)'
;MKKIKKITHSDLCCLTAKYFLESIALIEYKCLLVKENPDVLIFDNYSNTTLYEIKTDIKDFRRDLLKPHRIVYKLDSKMRIETFKSSIGTNRYYVCPEGLIKKEDLPYRMGINMVL
;
A
#
# COMPACT_ATOMS: atom_id res chain seq x y z
N MET A 1 15.21 -28.56 15.30
CA MET A 1 15.04 -27.11 15.05
C MET A 1 13.72 -26.90 14.31
N LYS A 2 12.75 -26.16 14.88
CA LYS A 2 11.52 -25.81 14.15
C LYS A 2 11.89 -24.85 13.02
N LYS A 3 11.62 -25.21 11.77
CA LYS A 3 11.68 -24.26 10.64
C LYS A 3 10.67 -23.15 10.94
N ILE A 4 11.15 -21.94 11.19
CA ILE A 4 10.29 -20.75 11.25
C ILE A 4 9.74 -20.58 9.83
N LYS A 5 8.42 -20.68 9.68
CA LYS A 5 7.76 -20.47 8.39
C LYS A 5 8.03 -19.01 7.99
N LYS A 6 8.70 -18.80 6.86
CA LYS A 6 8.93 -17.45 6.32
C LYS A 6 7.58 -16.85 5.97
N ILE A 7 7.25 -15.71 6.56
CA ILE A 7 6.03 -14.95 6.25
C ILE A 7 6.10 -14.53 4.77
N THR A 8 5.06 -14.86 4.02
CA THR A 8 4.92 -14.48 2.61
C THR A 8 4.19 -13.15 2.46
N HIS A 9 4.25 -12.56 1.26
CA HIS A 9 3.45 -11.38 0.92
C HIS A 9 1.96 -11.61 1.20
N SER A 10 1.41 -12.73 0.73
CA SER A 10 0.00 -13.07 0.91
C SER A 10 -0.38 -13.28 2.38
N ASP A 11 0.53 -13.83 3.21
CA ASP A 11 0.33 -13.90 4.66
C ASP A 11 0.19 -12.50 5.27
N LEU A 12 1.02 -11.54 4.86
CA LEU A 12 0.93 -10.14 5.31
C LEU A 12 -0.33 -9.44 4.81
N CYS A 13 -0.76 -9.70 3.58
CA CYS A 13 -2.04 -9.20 3.07
C CYS A 13 -3.19 -9.69 3.94
N CYS A 14 -3.23 -10.99 4.26
CA CYS A 14 -4.26 -11.56 5.12
C CYS A 14 -4.22 -11.00 6.55
N LEU A 15 -3.03 -10.83 7.12
CA LEU A 15 -2.87 -10.23 8.46
C LEU A 15 -3.33 -8.77 8.48
N THR A 16 -2.98 -8.02 7.45
CA THR A 16 -3.39 -6.61 7.28
C THR A 16 -4.91 -6.51 7.14
N ALA A 17 -5.50 -7.33 6.27
CA ALA A 17 -6.95 -7.41 6.13
C ALA A 17 -7.59 -7.73 7.48
N LYS A 18 -7.13 -8.77 8.19
CA LYS A 18 -7.67 -9.15 9.50
C LYS A 18 -7.56 -8.05 10.55
N TYR A 19 -6.46 -7.30 10.57
CA TYR A 19 -6.21 -6.25 11.55
C TYR A 19 -7.09 -5.01 11.33
N PHE A 20 -7.33 -4.64 10.07
CA PHE A 20 -8.06 -3.43 9.69
C PHE A 20 -9.47 -3.70 9.15
N LEU A 21 -9.94 -4.95 9.17
CA LEU A 21 -11.26 -5.30 8.63
C LEU A 21 -12.36 -4.60 9.43
N GLU A 22 -13.13 -3.77 8.75
CA GLU A 22 -14.34 -3.17 9.30
C GLU A 22 -15.60 -3.82 8.73
N SER A 23 -15.68 -3.94 7.40
CA SER A 23 -16.83 -4.52 6.70
C SER A 23 -16.42 -5.56 5.65
N ILE A 24 -15.84 -5.09 4.54
CA ILE A 24 -15.42 -5.94 3.42
C ILE A 24 -13.95 -5.67 3.12
N ALA A 25 -13.18 -6.74 2.90
CA ALA A 25 -11.82 -6.67 2.38
C ALA A 25 -11.71 -7.44 1.06
N LEU A 26 -11.06 -6.83 0.07
CA LEU A 26 -10.58 -7.49 -1.14
C LEU A 26 -9.07 -7.68 -1.01
N ILE A 27 -8.61 -8.92 -1.08
CA ILE A 27 -7.20 -9.30 -0.89
C ILE A 27 -6.61 -9.72 -2.24
N GLU A 28 -5.48 -9.13 -2.60
CA GLU A 28 -4.72 -9.35 -3.84
C GLU A 28 -5.58 -9.29 -5.12
N TYR A 29 -6.63 -8.45 -5.08
CA TYR A 29 -7.64 -8.34 -6.11
C TYR A 29 -7.04 -7.88 -7.45
N LYS A 30 -7.52 -8.48 -8.54
CA LYS A 30 -7.07 -8.15 -9.90
C LYS A 30 -8.11 -7.29 -10.60
N CYS A 31 -7.73 -6.05 -10.86
CA CYS A 31 -8.52 -5.12 -11.65
C CYS A 31 -8.40 -5.46 -13.14
N LEU A 32 -9.55 -5.53 -13.82
CA LEU A 32 -9.61 -5.90 -15.23
C LEU A 32 -9.32 -4.70 -16.15
N LEU A 33 -9.86 -3.53 -15.82
CA LEU A 33 -9.81 -2.33 -16.68
C LEU A 33 -8.74 -1.32 -16.26
N VAL A 34 -8.33 -1.35 -15.00
CA VAL A 34 -7.36 -0.41 -14.42
C VAL A 34 -6.06 -1.15 -14.14
N LYS A 35 -4.92 -0.55 -14.52
CA LYS A 35 -3.57 -1.10 -14.25
C LYS A 35 -3.11 -0.80 -12.80
N GLU A 36 -4.01 -0.98 -11.85
CA GLU A 36 -3.76 -0.82 -10.42
C GLU A 36 -4.43 -2.00 -9.72
N ASN A 37 -3.62 -2.93 -9.20
CA ASN A 37 -4.10 -4.10 -8.48
C ASN A 37 -3.79 -3.89 -7.00
N PRO A 38 -4.81 -3.77 -6.14
CA PRO A 38 -4.57 -3.54 -4.71
C PRO A 38 -4.08 -4.82 -4.01
N ASP A 39 -3.15 -4.66 -3.07
CA ASP A 39 -2.74 -5.77 -2.19
C ASP A 39 -3.84 -6.06 -1.16
N VAL A 40 -4.37 -5.02 -0.50
CA VAL A 40 -5.56 -5.09 0.35
C VAL A 40 -6.39 -3.83 0.18
N LEU A 41 -7.66 -3.97 -0.20
CA LEU A 41 -8.63 -2.88 -0.26
C LEU A 41 -9.74 -3.14 0.75
N ILE A 42 -9.90 -2.25 1.73
CA ILE A 42 -10.94 -2.34 2.76
C ILE A 42 -12.01 -1.28 2.50
N PHE A 43 -13.26 -1.68 2.66
CA PHE A 43 -14.43 -0.82 2.66
C PHE A 43 -14.87 -0.60 4.11
N ASP A 44 -15.02 0.67 4.49
CA ASP A 44 -15.66 1.02 5.77
C ASP A 44 -17.19 0.96 5.62
N ASN A 45 -17.90 1.18 6.73
CA ASN A 45 -19.37 1.20 6.75
C ASN A 45 -19.99 2.46 6.10
N TYR A 46 -19.18 3.42 5.67
CA TYR A 46 -19.59 4.73 5.16
C TYR A 46 -19.14 4.98 3.71
N SER A 47 -18.83 3.90 2.97
CA SER A 47 -18.41 3.92 1.56
C SER A 47 -17.02 4.52 1.30
N ASN A 48 -16.19 4.75 2.32
CA ASN A 48 -14.77 5.03 2.08
C ASN A 48 -14.03 3.73 1.79
N THR A 49 -12.97 3.88 1.01
CA THR A 49 -12.06 2.78 0.70
C THR A 49 -10.67 3.11 1.19
N THR A 50 -10.03 2.15 1.84
CA THR A 50 -8.63 2.25 2.27
C THR A 50 -7.81 1.19 1.56
N LEU A 51 -6.85 1.63 0.76
CA LEU A 51 -5.88 0.78 0.08
C LEU A 51 -4.62 0.64 0.94
N TYR A 52 -4.29 -0.59 1.29
CA TYR A 52 -3.01 -0.94 1.90
C TYR A 52 -2.13 -1.66 0.87
N GLU A 53 -0.92 -1.14 0.69
CA GLU A 53 0.12 -1.67 -0.20
C GLU A 53 1.19 -2.35 0.67
N ILE A 54 1.32 -3.66 0.55
CA ILE A 54 2.24 -4.45 1.37
C ILE A 54 3.63 -4.40 0.74
N LYS A 55 4.66 -4.14 1.54
CA LYS A 55 6.06 -4.13 1.08
C LYS A 55 6.92 -4.96 2.03
N THR A 56 7.59 -5.97 1.46
CA THR A 56 8.56 -6.81 2.18
C THR A 56 10.02 -6.46 1.87
N ASP A 57 10.25 -5.60 0.87
CA ASP A 57 11.57 -5.14 0.43
C ASP A 57 11.49 -3.67 -0.02
N ILE A 58 12.53 -2.89 0.28
CA ILE A 58 12.68 -1.50 -0.17
C ILE A 58 12.68 -1.39 -1.70
N LYS A 59 13.17 -2.41 -2.42
CA LYS A 59 13.13 -2.46 -3.89
C LYS A 59 11.68 -2.48 -4.38
N ASP A 60 10.80 -3.18 -3.67
CA ASP A 60 9.38 -3.23 -4.02
C ASP A 60 8.72 -1.86 -3.83
N PHE A 61 8.99 -1.21 -2.70
CA PHE A 61 8.58 0.17 -2.44
C PHE A 61 9.06 1.15 -3.53
N ARG A 62 10.31 1.04 -3.97
CA ARG A 62 10.85 1.93 -5.02
C ARG A 62 10.17 1.73 -6.38
N ARG A 63 9.76 0.51 -6.72
CA ARG A 63 8.99 0.25 -7.96
C ARG A 63 7.62 0.91 -7.91
N ASP A 64 7.00 0.97 -6.74
CA ASP A 64 5.70 1.60 -6.55
C ASP A 64 5.71 3.11 -6.81
N LEU A 65 6.85 3.76 -6.63
CA LEU A 65 7.04 5.18 -6.97
C LEU A 65 6.99 5.42 -8.49
N LEU A 66 7.17 4.38 -9.30
CA LEU A 66 7.14 4.41 -10.76
C LEU A 66 5.81 3.91 -11.34
N LYS A 67 4.82 3.60 -10.50
CA LYS A 67 3.50 3.15 -10.97
C LYS A 67 2.88 4.21 -11.91
N PRO A 68 2.20 3.82 -12.99
CA PRO A 68 1.72 4.74 -14.02
C PRO A 68 0.68 5.74 -13.50
N HIS A 69 0.06 5.45 -12.36
CA HIS A 69 -0.88 6.35 -11.71
C HIS A 69 -0.22 7.37 -10.76
N ARG A 70 1.12 7.45 -10.75
CA ARG A 70 1.88 8.44 -10.02
C ARG A 70 2.09 9.70 -10.84
N ILE A 71 1.94 10.85 -10.19
CA ILE A 71 2.21 12.17 -10.74
C ILE A 71 3.49 12.66 -10.09
N VAL A 72 4.54 12.87 -10.88
CA VAL A 72 5.82 13.38 -10.38
C VAL A 72 5.95 14.84 -10.79
N TYR A 73 6.23 15.70 -9.83
CA TYR A 73 6.56 17.10 -10.09
C TYR A 73 7.71 17.55 -9.22
N LYS A 74 8.47 18.50 -9.77
CA LYS A 74 9.61 19.11 -9.09
C LYS A 74 9.15 20.43 -8.50
N LEU A 75 9.16 20.52 -7.18
CA LEU A 75 8.90 21.76 -6.45
C LEU A 75 10.23 22.17 -5.82
N ASP A 76 10.82 23.25 -6.34
CA ASP A 76 12.17 23.71 -5.98
C ASP A 76 13.24 22.60 -6.17
N SER A 77 14.04 22.35 -5.12
CA SER A 77 15.06 21.30 -5.05
C SER A 77 14.52 19.94 -4.56
N LYS A 78 13.20 19.80 -4.36
CA LYS A 78 12.58 18.56 -3.87
C LYS A 78 11.63 17.97 -4.93
N MET A 79 11.70 16.64 -5.07
CA MET A 79 10.75 15.90 -5.89
C MET A 79 9.53 15.53 -5.05
N ARG A 80 8.33 15.73 -5.59
CA ARG A 80 7.09 15.30 -4.96
C ARG A 80 6.36 14.33 -5.87
N ILE A 81 5.86 13.27 -5.26
CA ILE A 81 5.13 12.21 -5.93
C ILE A 81 3.72 12.20 -5.35
N GLU A 82 2.73 12.37 -6.21
CA GLU A 82 1.30 12.24 -5.89
C GLU A 82 0.70 11.06 -6.64
N THR A 83 -0.56 10.76 -6.36
CA THR A 83 -1.36 9.75 -7.06
C THR A 83 -2.55 10.41 -7.72
N PHE A 84 -2.98 9.95 -8.89
CA PHE A 84 -4.20 10.46 -9.51
C PHE A 84 -5.40 10.33 -8.57
N LYS A 85 -6.25 11.36 -8.54
CA LYS A 85 -7.49 11.36 -7.73
C LYS A 85 -8.45 10.21 -8.09
N SER A 86 -8.38 9.72 -9.33
CA SER A 86 -9.19 8.60 -9.83
C SER A 86 -8.58 7.21 -9.56
N SER A 87 -7.43 7.14 -8.90
CA SER A 87 -6.83 5.85 -8.50
C SER A 87 -7.60 5.19 -7.36
N ILE A 88 -7.39 3.89 -7.19
CA ILE A 88 -8.09 3.06 -6.20
C ILE A 88 -7.69 3.48 -4.77
N GLY A 89 -8.67 3.47 -3.87
CA GLY A 89 -8.51 3.81 -2.45
C GLY A 89 -8.59 5.31 -2.21
N THR A 90 -9.62 5.74 -1.48
CA THR A 90 -9.74 7.11 -0.97
C THR A 90 -8.59 7.43 -0.02
N ASN A 91 -8.29 6.49 0.89
CA ASN A 91 -7.13 6.53 1.78
C ASN A 91 -6.09 5.50 1.31
N ARG A 92 -4.81 5.78 1.50
CA ARG A 92 -3.73 4.94 0.98
C ARG A 92 -2.57 4.84 1.96
N TYR A 93 -2.19 3.62 2.30
CA TYR A 93 -1.12 3.34 3.25
C TYR A 93 -0.15 2.30 2.69
N TYR A 94 1.13 2.48 2.97
CA TYR A 94 2.07 1.37 2.91
C TYR A 94 2.04 0.57 4.20
N VAL A 95 2.19 -0.73 4.08
CA VAL A 95 2.35 -1.64 5.19
C VAL A 95 3.66 -2.41 5.03
N CYS A 96 4.53 -2.30 6.01
CA CYS A 96 5.84 -2.94 5.94
C CYS A 96 6.39 -3.28 7.34
N PRO A 97 7.43 -4.13 7.40
CA PRO A 97 8.26 -4.24 8.60
C PRO A 97 8.80 -2.88 9.05
N GLU A 98 8.97 -2.74 10.36
CA GLU A 98 9.55 -1.54 10.96
C GLU A 98 10.94 -1.22 10.36
N GLY A 99 11.17 0.05 10.08
CA GLY A 99 12.42 0.54 9.51
C GLY A 99 12.61 0.28 8.01
N LEU A 100 11.71 -0.45 7.34
CA LEU A 100 11.84 -0.70 5.91
C LEU A 100 11.62 0.57 5.07
N ILE A 101 10.57 1.33 5.37
CA ILE A 101 10.22 2.59 4.68
C ILE A 101 10.28 3.71 5.71
N LYS A 102 10.97 4.80 5.38
CA LYS A 102 11.00 5.98 6.24
C LYS A 102 9.86 6.91 5.88
N LYS A 103 9.34 7.65 6.88
CA LYS A 103 8.23 8.58 6.67
C LYS A 103 8.57 9.68 5.67
N GLU A 104 9.84 10.07 5.61
CA GLU A 104 10.33 11.11 4.69
C GLU A 104 10.37 10.65 3.22
N ASP A 105 10.37 9.34 2.98
CA ASP A 105 10.40 8.74 1.64
C ASP A 105 8.98 8.60 1.04
N LEU A 106 7.93 8.86 1.82
CA LEU A 106 6.55 8.62 1.41
C LEU A 106 6.09 9.60 0.32
N PRO A 107 5.35 9.12 -0.70
CA PRO A 107 4.58 9.99 -1.58
C PRO A 107 3.60 10.87 -0.79
N TYR A 108 3.27 12.03 -1.33
CA TYR A 108 2.34 12.93 -0.71
C TYR A 108 0.95 12.30 -0.58
N ARG A 109 0.28 12.56 0.57
CA ARG A 109 -1.03 11.97 0.97
C ARG A 109 -1.03 10.44 1.13
N MET A 110 0.13 9.80 1.16
CA MET A 110 0.23 8.41 1.61
C MET A 110 0.64 8.34 3.08
N GLY A 111 -0.01 7.46 3.83
CA GLY A 111 0.42 7.09 5.17
C GLY A 111 1.34 5.87 5.17
N ILE A 112 1.90 5.57 6.33
CA ILE A 112 2.63 4.34 6.60
C ILE A 112 2.08 3.72 7.88
N ASN A 113 1.78 2.43 7.83
CA ASN A 113 1.44 1.62 8.99
C ASN A 113 2.46 0.50 9.11
N MET A 114 2.91 0.23 10.33
CA MET A 114 3.81 -0.89 10.60
C MET A 114 2.97 -2.12 10.91
N VAL A 115 3.33 -3.26 10.34
CA VAL A 115 2.80 -4.56 10.78
C VAL A 115 3.84 -5.25 11.64
N LEU A 116 3.38 -5.70 12.83
CA LEU A 116 4.11 -6.41 13.88
C LEU A 116 4.70 -7.74 13.39
#